data_AF-A0A0F9PFQ8-F1
#
_entry.id   AF-A0A0F9PFQ8-F1
#
_cell.length_a   1.000
_cell.length_b   1.000
_cell.length_c   1.000
_cell.angle_alpha   90.00
_cell.angle_beta   90.00
_cell.angle_gamma   90.00
#
_symmetry.space_group_name_H-M   'P 1'
#
loop_
_entity.id
_entity.type
_entity.pdbx_description
1 polymer ?
#
loop_
_entity_poly.entity_id
_entity_poly.type
_entity_poly.pdbx_seq_one_letter_code
_entity_poly.pdbx_strand_id
1 'polypeptide(L)'
;MAFIIRDFDKLSLSVTANASIPYTYGSTLDNLVTILTSAYFNEVSDVLKINDVITIKSSDKLTMGRVTAVSPNVLVSEIFSKATITATTSSSITTNGQNFLGVDTSGAAVNIVLSNEDIALTAHELVIKDTSGNAGTNTLTISTEGAQTIDGAASIDIVVNFGVARLISFTNNVFTF
;
A
#
# COMPACT_ATOMS: atom_id res chain seq x y z
N MET A 1 -4.10 -55.34 42.21
CA MET A 1 -2.82 -55.20 41.46
C MET A 1 -2.67 -53.73 41.13
N ALA A 2 -1.76 -53.03 41.80
CA ALA A 2 -1.61 -51.58 41.66
C ALA A 2 -0.46 -51.26 40.71
N PHE A 3 -0.72 -50.42 39.70
CA PHE A 3 0.28 -49.99 38.73
C PHE A 3 0.80 -48.62 39.18
N ILE A 4 2.09 -48.54 39.52
CA ILE A 4 2.77 -47.26 39.79
C ILE A 4 3.56 -46.93 38.52
N ILE A 5 3.23 -45.79 37.89
CA ILE A 5 3.97 -45.25 36.76
C ILE A 5 5.01 -44.28 37.33
N ARG A 6 6.29 -44.56 37.09
CA ARG A 6 7.42 -43.65 37.36
C ARG A 6 8.02 -43.25 36.02
N ASP A 7 8.37 -41.97 35.92
CA ASP A 7 9.04 -41.30 34.81
C ASP A 7 8.13 -40.80 33.67
N PHE A 8 7.96 -39.47 33.60
CA PHE A 8 7.14 -38.75 32.63
C PHE A 8 7.96 -38.12 31.50
N ASP A 9 9.13 -38.65 31.17
CA ASP A 9 10.11 -37.87 30.40
C ASP A 9 10.04 -37.98 28.87
N LYS A 10 8.86 -38.33 28.34
CA LYS A 10 8.29 -37.92 27.02
C LYS A 10 7.29 -38.95 26.54
N LEU A 11 6.02 -38.72 26.85
CA LEU A 11 4.93 -39.34 26.11
C LEU A 11 4.64 -38.47 24.87
N SER A 12 5.30 -38.74 23.74
CA SER A 12 4.97 -38.07 22.47
C SER A 12 3.75 -38.74 21.85
N LEU A 13 2.56 -38.31 22.26
CA LEU A 13 1.31 -38.74 21.64
C LEU A 13 1.05 -37.86 20.40
N SER A 14 1.42 -38.37 19.22
CA SER A 14 1.01 -37.77 17.95
C SER A 14 -0.45 -38.15 17.67
N VAL A 15 -1.40 -37.42 18.25
CA VAL A 15 -2.81 -37.52 17.89
C VAL A 15 -3.04 -36.66 16.66
N THR A 16 -3.08 -37.26 15.48
CA THR A 16 -3.72 -36.63 14.32
C THR A 16 -5.22 -36.82 14.46
N ALA A 17 -5.85 -35.98 15.29
CA ALA A 17 -7.31 -35.92 15.34
C ALA A 17 -7.79 -35.04 14.19
N ASN A 18 -8.26 -35.66 13.11
CA ASN A 18 -9.12 -34.97 12.16
C ASN A 18 -10.48 -34.73 12.83
N ALA A 19 -10.55 -33.68 13.65
CA ALA A 19 -11.81 -33.24 14.23
C ALA A 19 -12.61 -32.51 13.16
N SER A 20 -13.45 -33.24 12.44
CA SER A 20 -14.54 -32.63 11.67
C SER A 20 -15.63 -32.25 12.67
N ILE A 21 -15.69 -30.98 13.08
CA ILE A 21 -16.77 -30.48 13.91
C ILE A 21 -17.93 -30.08 12.99
N PRO A 22 -19.07 -30.80 12.98
CA PRO A 22 -20.26 -30.32 12.28
C PRO A 22 -20.79 -29.10 13.05
N TYR A 23 -20.61 -27.92 12.48
CA TYR A 23 -21.28 -26.71 12.97
C TYR A 23 -22.74 -26.73 12.49
N THR A 24 -23.67 -26.72 13.43
CA THR A 24 -25.11 -26.56 13.12
C THR A 24 -25.37 -25.07 12.86
N TYR A 25 -25.74 -24.73 11.62
CA TYR A 25 -26.00 -23.36 11.18
C TYR A 25 -27.24 -22.77 11.86
N GLY A 26 -27.11 -21.55 12.39
CA GLY A 26 -28.21 -20.77 12.94
C GLY A 26 -28.95 -19.91 11.90
N SER A 27 -28.35 -19.67 10.72
CA SER A 27 -28.99 -18.94 9.62
C SER A 27 -28.31 -19.21 8.28
N THR A 28 -29.02 -18.99 7.17
CA THR A 28 -28.56 -19.21 5.79
C THR A 28 -27.54 -18.19 5.28
N LEU A 29 -27.01 -17.32 6.14
CA LEU A 29 -26.06 -16.25 5.78
C LEU A 29 -24.63 -16.49 6.29
N ASP A 30 -24.41 -17.52 7.10
CA ASP A 30 -23.08 -17.83 7.62
C ASP A 30 -22.29 -18.65 6.58
N ASN A 31 -21.56 -17.95 5.71
CA ASN A 31 -20.59 -18.59 4.82
C ASN A 31 -19.32 -18.93 5.60
N LEU A 32 -19.12 -20.23 5.85
CA LEU A 32 -17.96 -20.79 6.53
C LEU A 32 -16.66 -20.42 5.80
N VAL A 33 -15.82 -19.61 6.44
CA VAL A 33 -14.49 -19.29 5.94
C VAL A 33 -13.49 -20.22 6.61
N THR A 34 -13.18 -21.33 5.95
CA THR A 34 -12.09 -22.23 6.38
C THR A 34 -10.76 -21.60 5.99
N ILE A 35 -10.16 -20.80 6.88
CA ILE A 35 -8.77 -20.36 6.71
C ILE A 35 -7.85 -21.47 7.23
N LEU A 36 -7.21 -22.18 6.31
CA LEU A 36 -6.02 -22.96 6.64
C LEU A 36 -4.86 -21.97 6.83
N THR A 37 -4.49 -21.67 8.08
CA THR A 37 -3.21 -21.04 8.36
C THR A 37 -2.17 -22.11 8.66
N SER A 38 -1.08 -22.13 7.90
CA SER A 38 0.15 -22.84 8.27
C SER A 38 1.07 -21.82 8.92
N ALA A 39 1.13 -21.79 10.25
CA ALA A 39 2.05 -20.91 10.97
C ALA A 39 3.32 -21.69 11.35
N TYR A 40 4.48 -21.15 11.00
CA TYR A 40 5.78 -21.65 11.43
C TYR A 40 6.27 -20.75 12.56
N PHE A 41 6.18 -21.24 13.80
CA PHE A 41 6.65 -20.51 14.97
C PHE A 41 8.05 -20.98 15.32
N ASN A 42 9.05 -20.11 15.18
CA ASN A 42 10.46 -20.52 15.31
C ASN A 42 10.97 -20.50 16.76
N GLU A 43 10.26 -19.86 17.68
CA GLU A 43 10.49 -19.97 19.13
C GLU A 43 9.15 -19.78 19.85
N VAL A 44 8.73 -20.76 20.65
CA VAL A 44 7.38 -20.80 21.23
C VAL A 44 7.49 -21.01 22.73
N SER A 45 7.53 -19.93 23.52
CA SER A 45 7.26 -20.02 24.96
C SER A 45 5.77 -20.19 25.26
N ASP A 46 4.90 -19.81 24.32
CA ASP A 46 3.44 -19.94 24.44
C ASP A 46 2.88 -20.74 23.27
N VAL A 47 2.65 -22.03 23.51
CA VAL A 47 2.04 -22.94 22.53
C VAL A 47 0.62 -22.45 22.23
N LEU A 48 0.41 -21.99 21.00
CA LEU A 48 -0.93 -21.73 20.48
C LEU A 48 -1.71 -23.05 20.45
N LYS A 49 -2.80 -23.12 21.18
CA LYS A 49 -3.59 -24.36 21.31
C LYS A 49 -4.62 -24.44 20.20
N ILE A 50 -5.01 -25.67 19.89
CA ILE A 50 -6.16 -25.93 19.04
C ILE A 50 -7.39 -25.27 19.70
N ASN A 51 -8.09 -24.43 18.94
CA ASN A 51 -9.22 -23.57 19.35
C ASN A 51 -8.88 -22.24 20.04
N ASP A 52 -7.63 -21.80 20.04
CA ASP A 52 -7.33 -20.43 20.43
C ASP A 52 -7.94 -19.45 19.42
N VAL A 53 -8.77 -18.54 19.92
CA VAL A 53 -9.27 -17.42 19.13
C VAL A 53 -8.15 -16.39 19.05
N ILE A 54 -7.46 -16.32 17.91
CA ILE A 54 -6.49 -15.27 17.65
C ILE A 54 -7.26 -13.95 17.48
N THR A 55 -7.31 -13.16 18.54
CA THR A 55 -7.91 -11.83 18.52
C THR A 55 -6.82 -10.83 18.17
N ILE A 56 -6.88 -10.29 16.95
CA ILE A 56 -5.96 -9.25 16.47
C ILE A 56 -6.60 -7.91 16.81
N LYS A 57 -5.97 -7.15 17.71
CA LYS A 57 -6.47 -5.83 18.08
C LYS A 57 -6.02 -4.81 17.03
N SER A 58 -6.68 -3.65 16.99
CA SER A 58 -6.31 -2.54 16.09
C SER A 58 -4.89 -2.01 16.29
N SER A 59 -4.25 -2.32 17.42
CA SER A 59 -2.85 -2.01 17.72
C SER A 59 -1.85 -3.05 17.20
N ASP A 60 -2.31 -4.24 16.83
CA ASP A 60 -1.44 -5.37 16.54
C ASP A 60 -1.08 -5.39 15.06
N LYS A 61 0.21 -5.47 14.75
CA LYS A 61 0.70 -5.58 13.36
C LYS A 61 0.68 -7.04 12.92
N LEU A 62 -0.34 -7.45 12.17
CA LEU A 62 -0.31 -8.73 11.47
C LEU A 62 0.32 -8.54 10.08
N THR A 63 1.48 -9.16 9.84
CA THR A 63 2.08 -9.20 8.49
C THR A 63 1.80 -10.55 7.86
N MET A 64 0.82 -10.63 6.95
CA MET A 64 0.54 -11.85 6.18
C MET A 64 1.22 -11.76 4.82
N GLY A 65 2.26 -12.56 4.57
CA GLY A 65 3.04 -12.50 3.32
C GLY A 65 2.26 -12.91 2.06
N ARG A 66 1.27 -13.79 2.16
CA ARG A 66 0.40 -14.17 1.03
C ARG A 66 -0.96 -14.64 1.55
N VAL A 67 -2.02 -13.93 1.21
CA VAL A 67 -3.39 -14.38 1.45
C VAL A 67 -3.87 -15.10 0.19
N THR A 68 -3.86 -16.43 0.21
CA THR A 68 -4.38 -17.26 -0.90
C THR A 68 -5.62 -18.01 -0.42
N ALA A 69 -6.65 -17.26 -0.01
CA ALA A 69 -8.00 -17.75 0.20
C ALA A 69 -8.93 -16.53 0.33
N VAL A 70 -9.52 -16.11 -0.78
CA VAL A 70 -10.59 -15.10 -0.75
C VAL A 70 -11.90 -15.88 -0.59
N SER A 71 -12.40 -15.99 0.64
CA SER A 71 -13.85 -16.14 0.79
C SER A 71 -14.51 -14.87 0.23
N PRO A 72 -15.72 -14.94 -0.35
CA PRO A 72 -16.44 -13.75 -0.84
C PRO A 72 -16.63 -12.63 0.19
N ASN A 73 -16.37 -12.88 1.48
CA ASN A 73 -16.54 -11.92 2.57
C ASN A 73 -15.22 -11.33 3.12
N VAL A 74 -14.06 -11.67 2.56
CA VAL A 74 -12.79 -11.03 2.96
C VAL A 74 -12.56 -9.81 2.06
N LEU A 75 -13.06 -8.66 2.50
CA LEU A 75 -12.70 -7.36 1.92
C LEU A 75 -11.25 -7.06 2.28
N VAL A 76 -10.32 -7.40 1.39
CA VAL A 76 -8.94 -6.91 1.45
C VAL A 76 -8.95 -5.45 1.02
N SER A 77 -9.34 -4.55 1.93
CA SER A 77 -9.55 -3.13 1.61
C SER A 77 -8.24 -2.34 1.40
N GLU A 78 -7.05 -2.94 1.59
CA GLU A 78 -5.80 -2.17 1.67
C GLU A 78 -4.61 -2.71 0.86
N ILE A 79 -4.79 -3.68 -0.06
CA ILE A 79 -3.72 -4.05 -1.04
C ILE A 79 -4.03 -3.47 -2.42
N PHE A 80 -4.48 -2.22 -2.43
CA PHE A 80 -4.18 -1.33 -3.53
C PHE A 80 -3.71 -0.06 -2.84
N SER A 81 -2.45 0.32 -3.01
CA SER A 81 -2.05 1.70 -2.81
C SER A 81 -2.88 2.50 -3.82
N LYS A 82 -4.10 2.89 -3.41
CA LYS A 82 -4.93 3.81 -4.16
C LYS A 82 -4.00 4.97 -4.45
N ALA A 83 -3.71 5.22 -5.73
CA ALA A 83 -2.95 6.39 -6.12
C ALA A 83 -3.55 7.57 -5.35
N THR A 84 -2.80 8.11 -4.39
CA THR A 84 -3.28 9.19 -3.56
C THR A 84 -3.40 10.36 -4.51
N ILE A 85 -4.63 10.60 -4.99
CA ILE A 85 -4.97 11.81 -5.71
C ILE A 85 -4.77 12.91 -4.68
N THR A 86 -3.62 13.57 -4.76
CA THR A 86 -3.38 14.74 -3.92
C THR A 86 -4.29 15.83 -4.46
N ALA A 87 -5.05 16.45 -3.55
CA ALA A 87 -6.03 17.47 -3.84
C ALA A 87 -5.47 18.51 -4.82
N THR A 88 -6.32 19.00 -5.72
CA THR A 88 -5.95 20.05 -6.67
C THR A 88 -5.37 21.25 -5.93
N THR A 89 -4.18 21.69 -6.31
CA THR A 89 -3.57 22.93 -5.79
C THR A 89 -3.80 24.08 -6.77
N SER A 90 -4.09 25.27 -6.26
CA SER A 90 -4.14 26.52 -7.05
C SER A 90 -2.94 27.44 -6.78
N SER A 91 -1.99 26.99 -5.97
CA SER A 91 -0.76 27.72 -5.66
C SER A 91 0.47 26.86 -5.92
N SER A 92 1.61 27.53 -6.08
CA SER A 92 2.92 26.87 -6.21
C SER A 92 3.25 26.06 -4.96
N ILE A 93 3.71 24.82 -5.15
CA ILE A 93 4.07 23.89 -4.08
C ILE A 93 5.31 23.07 -4.45
N THR A 94 5.92 22.46 -3.44
CA THR A 94 6.90 21.38 -3.65
C THR A 94 6.20 20.03 -3.50
N THR A 95 6.51 19.07 -4.37
CA THR A 95 6.00 17.71 -4.27
C THR A 95 6.55 17.00 -3.02
N ASN A 96 5.90 15.93 -2.58
CA ASN A 96 6.30 15.10 -1.44
C ASN A 96 5.60 13.74 -1.52
N GLY A 97 6.16 12.81 -2.29
CA GLY A 97 5.68 11.44 -2.41
C GLY A 97 4.36 11.30 -3.17
N GLN A 98 3.95 12.29 -3.97
CA GLN A 98 2.74 12.17 -4.77
C GLN A 98 3.01 11.40 -6.06
N ASN A 99 2.04 10.61 -6.51
CA ASN A 99 2.06 9.99 -7.86
C ASN A 99 1.19 10.77 -8.84
N PHE A 100 0.23 11.55 -8.33
CA PHE A 100 -0.65 12.38 -9.13
C PHE A 100 -0.92 13.72 -8.43
N LEU A 101 -0.80 14.81 -9.20
CA LEU A 101 -1.10 16.16 -8.77
C LEU A 101 -1.98 16.86 -9.81
N GLY A 102 -3.20 17.21 -9.38
CA GLY A 102 -4.04 18.16 -10.13
C GLY A 102 -3.63 19.59 -9.79
N VAL A 103 -3.61 20.46 -10.80
CA VAL A 103 -3.29 21.88 -10.63
C VAL A 103 -4.40 22.73 -11.22
N ASP A 104 -4.82 23.77 -10.52
CA ASP A 104 -5.78 24.78 -10.95
C ASP A 104 -5.03 26.06 -11.31
N THR A 105 -4.96 26.37 -12.59
CA THR A 105 -4.32 27.59 -13.12
C THR A 105 -5.33 28.67 -13.48
N SER A 106 -6.59 28.59 -13.02
CA SER A 106 -7.62 29.59 -13.34
C SER A 106 -7.31 30.99 -12.80
N GLY A 107 -6.62 31.09 -11.66
CA GLY A 107 -6.31 32.36 -11.00
C GLY A 107 -5.00 33.01 -11.42
N ALA A 108 -3.95 32.22 -11.64
CA ALA A 108 -2.59 32.69 -11.94
C ALA A 108 -1.72 31.54 -12.47
N ALA A 109 -0.54 31.88 -12.99
CA ALA A 109 0.51 30.90 -13.28
C ALA A 109 0.95 30.19 -11.99
N VAL A 110 1.24 28.89 -12.10
CA VAL A 110 1.59 28.03 -10.95
C VAL A 110 2.92 27.34 -11.23
N ASN A 111 3.80 27.28 -10.23
CA ASN A 111 5.06 26.54 -10.30
C ASN A 111 5.02 25.34 -9.35
N ILE A 112 5.21 24.14 -9.89
CA ILE A 112 5.37 22.91 -9.11
C ILE A 112 6.85 22.57 -9.06
N VAL A 113 7.39 22.54 -7.84
CA VAL A 113 8.79 22.15 -7.61
C VAL A 113 8.83 20.66 -7.26
N LEU A 114 9.57 19.88 -8.03
CA LEU A 114 9.80 18.48 -7.70
C LEU A 114 10.78 18.40 -6.52
N SER A 115 10.38 17.71 -5.45
CA SER A 115 11.27 17.52 -4.29
C SER A 115 12.47 16.67 -4.65
N ASN A 116 13.59 16.94 -3.97
CA ASN A 116 14.77 16.08 -4.04
C ASN A 116 14.46 14.63 -3.62
N GLU A 117 13.52 14.43 -2.69
CA GLU A 117 13.12 13.10 -2.23
C GLU A 117 12.44 12.29 -3.36
N ASP A 118 11.53 12.90 -4.10
CA ASP A 118 10.84 12.26 -5.24
C ASP A 118 11.80 11.92 -6.39
N ILE A 119 12.76 12.82 -6.66
CA ILE A 119 13.76 12.62 -7.72
C ILE A 119 14.79 11.54 -7.34
N ALA A 120 15.13 11.43 -6.05
CA ALA A 120 16.09 10.43 -5.56
C ALA A 120 15.56 8.99 -5.66
N LEU A 121 14.24 8.81 -5.64
CA LEU A 121 13.62 7.51 -5.89
C LEU A 121 13.87 7.09 -7.34
N THR A 122 14.25 5.85 -7.57
CA THR A 122 14.40 5.33 -8.94
C THR A 122 13.07 4.73 -9.38
N ALA A 123 12.65 5.07 -10.60
CA ALA A 123 11.37 4.67 -11.19
C ALA A 123 10.14 5.16 -10.41
N HIS A 124 10.22 6.31 -9.75
CA HIS A 124 9.03 6.97 -9.20
C HIS A 124 8.33 7.73 -10.31
N GLU A 125 7.04 7.42 -10.51
CA GLU A 125 6.20 8.04 -11.53
C GLU A 125 5.34 9.14 -10.91
N LEU A 126 5.36 10.31 -11.54
CA LEU A 126 4.55 11.46 -11.17
C LEU A 126 3.80 12.00 -12.38
N VAL A 127 2.49 12.21 -12.20
CA VAL A 127 1.63 12.84 -13.20
C VAL A 127 1.14 14.18 -12.69
N ILE A 128 1.44 15.25 -13.44
CA ILE A 128 0.99 16.61 -13.14
C ILE A 128 0.03 17.05 -14.24
N LYS A 129 -1.15 17.52 -13.87
CA LYS A 129 -2.22 17.88 -14.82
C LYS A 129 -2.83 19.24 -14.52
N ASP A 130 -2.99 20.08 -15.54
CA ASP A 130 -3.90 21.22 -15.47
C ASP A 130 -5.35 20.72 -15.48
N THR A 131 -6.03 20.94 -14.37
CA THR A 131 -7.43 20.52 -14.14
C THR A 131 -8.42 21.64 -14.45
N SER A 132 -7.95 22.89 -14.51
CA SER A 132 -8.78 24.08 -14.72
C SER A 132 -8.95 24.44 -16.19
N GLY A 133 -8.00 24.02 -17.04
CA GLY A 133 -8.03 24.31 -18.47
C GLY A 133 -7.55 25.71 -18.82
N ASN A 134 -6.68 26.32 -18.00
CA ASN A 134 -6.18 27.68 -18.22
C ASN A 134 -4.67 27.77 -18.38
N ALA A 135 -3.96 26.65 -18.52
CA ALA A 135 -2.51 26.63 -18.68
C ALA A 135 -1.97 27.41 -19.90
N GLY A 136 -2.79 27.61 -20.94
CA GLY A 136 -2.43 28.46 -22.09
C GLY A 136 -2.44 29.95 -21.83
N THR A 137 -3.13 30.39 -20.77
CA THR A 137 -3.10 31.79 -20.30
C THR A 137 -2.16 31.93 -19.09
N ASN A 138 -2.27 30.99 -18.16
CA ASN A 138 -1.57 30.95 -16.89
C ASN A 138 -0.68 29.71 -16.87
N THR A 139 0.54 29.85 -17.38
CA THR A 139 1.48 28.73 -17.55
C THR A 139 1.67 27.94 -16.27
N LEU A 140 1.69 26.61 -16.40
CA LEU A 140 2.05 25.69 -15.35
C LEU A 140 3.49 25.25 -15.56
N THR A 141 4.40 25.73 -14.71
CA THR A 141 5.82 25.36 -14.76
C THR A 141 6.08 24.22 -13.79
N ILE A 142 6.91 23.26 -14.20
CA ILE A 142 7.41 22.18 -13.37
C ILE A 142 8.92 22.32 -13.32
N SER A 143 9.46 22.55 -12.13
CA SER A 143 10.89 22.80 -11.90
C SER A 143 11.47 21.82 -10.89
N THR A 144 12.79 21.68 -10.84
CA THR A 144 13.48 20.90 -9.80
C THR A 144 13.92 21.80 -8.64
N GLU A 145 14.03 21.24 -7.43
CA GLU A 145 14.48 21.99 -6.23
C GLU A 145 15.99 22.34 -6.27
N GLY A 146 16.78 21.62 -7.06
CA GLY A 146 18.24 21.74 -7.08
C GLY A 146 18.86 21.63 -8.48
N ALA A 147 20.01 20.97 -8.56
CA ALA A 147 20.79 20.81 -9.79
C ALA A 147 20.30 19.66 -10.70
N GLN A 148 19.22 18.98 -10.31
CA GLN A 148 18.60 17.92 -11.10
C GLN A 148 17.97 18.49 -12.37
N THR A 149 17.82 17.64 -13.37
CA THR A 149 17.24 18.04 -14.66
C THR A 149 16.03 17.22 -15.03
N ILE A 150 15.12 17.83 -15.79
CA ILE A 150 14.00 17.23 -16.50
C ILE A 150 14.35 17.25 -17.98
N ASP A 151 14.60 16.09 -18.58
CA ASP A 151 15.07 15.95 -19.98
C ASP A 151 16.28 16.85 -20.32
N GLY A 152 17.19 17.05 -19.34
CA GLY A 152 18.38 17.90 -19.49
C GLY A 152 18.16 19.40 -19.26
N ALA A 153 16.92 19.84 -18.95
CA ALA A 153 16.59 21.21 -18.57
C ALA A 153 16.27 21.33 -17.07
N ALA A 154 16.33 22.54 -16.49
CA ALA A 154 15.95 22.75 -15.08
C ALA A 154 14.44 22.74 -14.83
N SER A 155 13.65 22.92 -15.89
CA SER A 155 12.18 22.96 -15.83
C SER A 155 11.56 22.61 -17.17
N ILE A 156 10.27 22.28 -17.13
CA ILE A 156 9.39 22.15 -18.30
C ILE A 156 8.09 22.92 -18.04
N ASP A 157 7.41 23.33 -19.11
CA ASP A 157 6.15 24.05 -19.02
C ASP A 157 4.99 23.26 -19.65
N ILE A 158 3.82 23.35 -19.04
CA ILE A 158 2.54 23.00 -19.63
C ILE A 158 1.88 24.31 -20.03
N VAL A 159 1.82 24.57 -21.34
CA VAL A 159 1.23 25.78 -21.95
C VAL A 159 -0.04 25.49 -22.74
N VAL A 160 -0.57 24.27 -22.64
CA VAL A 160 -1.80 23.85 -23.33
C VAL A 160 -2.87 23.61 -22.28
N ASN A 161 -4.06 24.20 -22.48
CA ASN A 161 -5.21 24.00 -21.61
C ASN A 161 -5.50 22.50 -21.44
N PHE A 162 -5.72 22.07 -20.19
CA PHE A 162 -5.91 20.66 -19.82
C PHE A 162 -4.70 19.74 -20.09
N GLY A 163 -3.54 20.34 -20.35
CA GLY A 163 -2.29 19.64 -20.59
C GLY A 163 -1.83 18.81 -19.39
N VAL A 164 -0.91 17.90 -19.67
CA VAL A 164 -0.38 16.93 -18.71
C VAL A 164 1.11 16.73 -18.95
N ALA A 165 1.86 16.59 -17.86
CA ALA A 165 3.22 16.07 -17.87
C ALA A 165 3.25 14.76 -17.09
N ARG A 166 3.88 13.74 -17.69
CA ARG A 166 4.14 12.45 -17.05
C ARG A 166 5.64 12.32 -16.92
N LEU A 167 6.09 12.06 -15.70
CA LEU A 167 7.48 12.14 -15.30
C LEU A 167 7.88 10.83 -14.64
N ILE A 168 9.10 10.38 -14.93
CA ILE A 168 9.73 9.27 -14.23
C ILE A 168 11.12 9.67 -13.75
N SER A 169 11.41 9.42 -12.48
CA SER A 169 12.70 9.76 -11.87
C SER A 169 13.73 8.63 -11.98
N PHE A 170 14.99 9.03 -12.08
CA PHE A 170 16.15 8.15 -12.12
C PHE A 170 17.35 8.80 -11.40
N THR A 171 17.39 8.61 -10.08
CA THR A 171 18.46 9.06 -9.16
C THR A 171 18.65 10.58 -9.08
N ASN A 172 19.02 11.24 -10.18
CA ASN A 172 19.28 12.68 -10.28
C ASN A 172 18.68 13.33 -11.53
N ASN A 173 18.02 12.54 -12.39
CA ASN A 173 17.36 13.03 -13.59
C ASN A 173 15.91 12.61 -13.61
N VAL A 174 15.09 13.39 -14.28
CA VAL A 174 13.67 13.13 -14.53
C VAL A 174 13.45 13.13 -16.04
N PHE A 175 12.61 12.25 -16.52
CA PHE A 175 12.31 12.12 -17.95
C PHE A 175 10.81 12.20 -18.23
N THR A 176 10.43 12.82 -19.34
CA THR A 176 9.05 12.81 -19.83
C THR A 176 8.76 11.61 -20.74
N PHE A 177 7.52 11.09 -20.75
CA PHE A 177 7.12 9.91 -21.56
C PHE A 177 5.62 9.75 -21.86
#